data_AF-A4BNT6-F1
#
_entry.id   AF-A4BNT6-F1
#
_cell.length_a   1.000
_cell.length_b   1.000
_cell.length_c   1.000
_cell.angle_alpha   90.00
_cell.angle_beta   90.00
_cell.angle_gamma   90.00
#
_symmetry.space_group_name_H-M   'P 1'
#
loop_
_entity.id
_entity.type
_entity.pdbx_description
1 polymer ?
#
loop_
_entity_poly.entity_id
_entity_poly.type
_entity_poly.pdbx_seq_one_letter_code
_entity_poly.pdbx_strand_id
1 'polypeptide(L)'
;MKPSRLNVEPQLARPDDFYQALLELHQGLTDEESRLANAKLILLLANHIGDQAILDEALRIAREGLGDGSASAAGRSDPAGPNAIRAVMCRVTKERT
;
A
#
# COMPACT_ATOMS: atom_id res chain seq x y z
N MET A 1 -24.14 -6.56 13.29
CA MET A 1 -22.74 -6.13 13.08
C MET A 1 -22.73 -4.70 12.58
N LYS A 2 -21.84 -3.83 13.11
CA LYS A 2 -21.51 -2.59 12.42
C LYS A 2 -20.66 -2.97 11.20
N PRO A 3 -20.92 -2.43 10.01
CA PRO A 3 -20.02 -2.65 8.88
C PRO A 3 -18.66 -2.07 9.25
N SER A 4 -17.66 -2.94 9.31
CA SER A 4 -16.26 -2.53 9.48
C SER A 4 -15.83 -1.88 8.18
N ARG A 5 -15.68 -0.55 8.21
CA ARG A 5 -15.21 0.25 7.08
C ARG A 5 -13.73 0.49 7.24
N LEU A 6 -12.97 0.34 6.16
CA LEU A 6 -11.55 0.69 6.13
C LEU A 6 -11.36 2.18 6.49
N ASN A 7 -10.51 2.45 7.48
CA ASN A 7 -10.03 3.80 7.70
C ASN A 7 -8.83 4.09 6.80
N VAL A 8 -8.94 5.13 6.00
CA VAL A 8 -7.91 5.59 5.05
C VAL A 8 -7.22 6.87 5.55
N GLU A 9 -7.58 7.36 6.73
CA GLU A 9 -6.93 8.50 7.35
C GLU A 9 -5.57 8.11 7.96
N PRO A 10 -4.59 9.03 7.99
CA PRO A 10 -3.31 8.78 8.64
C PRO A 10 -3.50 8.62 10.16
N GLN A 11 -3.24 7.41 10.67
CA GLN A 11 -3.33 7.08 12.10
C GLN A 11 -1.97 6.84 12.79
N LEU A 12 -0.87 6.92 12.03
CA LEU A 12 0.46 6.67 12.59
C LEU A 12 0.84 7.80 13.56
N ALA A 13 1.10 7.45 14.82
CA ALA A 13 1.54 8.41 15.84
C ALA A 13 2.91 9.02 15.52
N ARG A 14 3.79 8.24 14.86
CA ARG A 14 5.13 8.65 14.43
C ARG A 14 5.34 8.20 12.99
N PRO A 15 4.79 8.93 12.00
CA PRO A 15 4.88 8.52 10.59
C PRO A 15 6.33 8.45 10.11
N ASP A 16 7.18 9.40 10.50
CA ASP A 16 8.58 9.46 10.05
C ASP A 16 9.39 8.25 10.49
N ASP A 17 9.28 7.84 11.76
CA ASP A 17 9.93 6.64 12.29
C ASP A 17 9.53 5.38 11.49
N PHE A 18 8.24 5.23 11.20
CA PHE A 18 7.75 4.09 10.42
C PHE A 18 8.26 4.11 8.98
N TYR A 19 8.33 5.29 8.36
CA TYR A 19 8.92 5.44 7.04
C TYR A 19 10.41 5.09 7.03
N GLN A 20 11.17 5.49 8.04
CA GLN A 20 12.58 5.10 8.16
C GLN A 20 12.72 3.58 8.29
N ALA A 21 11.93 2.93 9.14
CA ALA A 21 11.93 1.48 9.29
C ALA A 21 11.58 0.74 7.98
N LEU A 22 10.65 1.29 7.18
CA LEU A 22 10.35 0.76 5.84
C LEU A 22 11.53 0.91 4.88
N LEU A 23 12.21 2.06 4.88
CA LEU A 23 13.41 2.25 4.05
C LEU A 23 14.50 1.25 4.44
N GLU A 24 14.76 1.11 5.74
CA GLU A 24 15.74 0.16 6.28
C GLU A 24 15.42 -1.29 5.91
N LEU A 25 14.14 -1.69 5.93
CA LEU A 25 13.71 -3.02 5.48
C LEU A 25 14.10 -3.33 4.03
N HIS A 26 14.16 -2.31 3.17
CA HIS A 26 14.50 -2.47 1.76
C HIS A 26 15.99 -2.30 1.45
N GLN A 27 16.79 -1.82 2.39
CA GLN A 27 18.22 -1.58 2.14
C GLN A 27 18.96 -2.88 1.83
N GLY A 28 19.66 -2.90 0.69
CA GLY A 28 20.47 -4.05 0.26
C GLY A 28 19.67 -5.21 -0.33
N LEU A 29 18.35 -5.09 -0.48
CA LEU A 29 17.52 -6.09 -1.15
C LEU A 29 17.50 -5.87 -2.67
N THR A 30 17.42 -6.98 -3.41
CA THR A 30 17.05 -6.95 -4.83
C THR A 30 15.58 -6.58 -5.02
N ASP A 31 15.19 -6.22 -6.24
CA ASP A 31 13.78 -5.94 -6.58
C ASP A 31 12.85 -7.11 -6.23
N GLU A 32 13.29 -8.35 -6.45
CA GLU A 32 12.53 -9.56 -6.12
C GLU A 32 12.32 -9.68 -4.61
N GLU A 33 13.40 -9.54 -3.84
CA GLU A 33 13.38 -9.63 -2.37
C GLU A 33 12.57 -8.50 -1.75
N SER A 34 12.66 -7.30 -2.32
CA SER A 34 11.87 -6.13 -1.94
C SER A 34 10.37 -6.38 -2.13
N ARG A 35 9.96 -6.96 -3.27
CA ARG A 35 8.57 -7.37 -3.51
C ARG A 35 8.12 -8.47 -2.54
N LEU A 36 8.98 -9.45 -2.25
CA LEU A 36 8.69 -10.51 -1.28
C LEU A 36 8.54 -9.97 0.14
N ALA A 37 9.41 -9.04 0.56
CA ALA A 37 9.32 -8.37 1.85
C ALA A 37 8.00 -7.61 2.00
N ASN A 38 7.59 -6.88 0.97
CA ASN A 38 6.30 -6.20 0.93
C ASN A 38 5.10 -7.16 1.00
N ALA A 39 5.13 -8.26 0.25
CA ALA A 39 4.08 -9.27 0.30
C ALA A 39 3.95 -9.89 1.72
N LYS A 40 5.08 -10.20 2.36
CA LYS A 40 5.11 -10.69 3.75
C LYS A 40 4.53 -9.66 4.72
N LEU A 41 4.94 -8.39 4.60
CA LEU A 41 4.44 -7.31 5.46
C LEU A 41 2.92 -7.15 5.32
N ILE A 42 2.40 -7.12 4.09
CA ILE A 42 0.95 -7.02 3.82
C ILE A 42 0.19 -8.18 4.48
N LEU A 43 0.68 -9.42 4.35
CA LEU A 43 0.02 -10.58 4.94
C LEU A 43 0.05 -10.55 6.48
N LEU A 44 1.15 -10.11 7.09
CA LEU A 44 1.24 -9.93 8.54
C LEU A 44 0.24 -8.88 9.04
N LEU A 45 0.15 -7.74 8.35
CA LEU A 45 -0.81 -6.69 8.68
C LEU A 45 -2.25 -7.15 8.47
N ALA A 46 -2.53 -7.91 7.41
CA ALA A 46 -3.85 -8.47 7.16
C ALA A 46 -4.28 -9.43 8.28
N ASN A 47 -3.37 -10.29 8.74
CA ASN A 47 -3.60 -11.16 9.90
C ASN A 47 -3.85 -10.36 11.19
N HIS A 48 -3.12 -9.25 11.38
CA HIS A 48 -3.32 -8.39 12.55
C HIS A 48 -4.68 -7.69 12.54
N ILE A 49 -5.16 -7.26 11.37
CA ILE A 49 -6.49 -6.64 11.20
C ILE A 49 -7.61 -7.66 11.46
N GLY A 50 -7.49 -8.87 10.88
CA GLY A 50 -8.40 -10.00 11.17
C GLY A 50 -9.85 -9.86 10.69
N ASP A 51 -10.22 -8.74 10.07
CA ASP A 51 -11.57 -8.46 9.57
C ASP A 51 -11.64 -8.55 8.04
N GLN A 52 -12.31 -9.60 7.53
CA GLN A 52 -12.45 -9.85 6.09
C GLN A 52 -13.09 -8.68 5.34
N ALA A 53 -14.08 -7.99 5.91
CA ALA A 53 -14.76 -6.89 5.23
C ALA A 53 -13.83 -5.68 5.03
N ILE A 54 -12.96 -5.41 6.00
CA ILE A 54 -11.91 -4.38 5.87
C ILE A 54 -10.91 -4.78 4.79
N LEU A 55 -10.48 -6.05 4.77
CA LEU A 55 -9.52 -6.54 3.78
C LEU A 55 -10.08 -6.51 2.36
N ASP A 56 -11.34 -6.91 2.17
CA ASP A 56 -12.01 -6.85 0.86
C ASP A 56 -12.16 -5.41 0.36
N GLU A 57 -12.51 -4.47 1.26
CA GLU A 57 -12.57 -3.03 0.91
C GLU A 57 -11.18 -2.49 0.56
N ALA A 58 -10.14 -2.88 1.30
CA ALA A 58 -8.76 -2.48 1.02
C ALA A 58 -8.26 -3.01 -0.33
N LEU A 59 -8.55 -4.27 -0.67
CA LEU A 59 -8.20 -4.87 -1.96
C LEU A 59 -8.92 -4.18 -3.12
N ARG A 60 -10.21 -3.85 -2.96
CA ARG A 60 -10.96 -3.08 -3.96
C ARG A 60 -10.30 -1.72 -4.21
N ILE A 61 -10.05 -0.96 -3.14
CA ILE A 61 -9.42 0.38 -3.23
C ILE A 61 -8.02 0.29 -3.83
N ALA A 62 -7.22 -0.71 -3.45
CA ALA A 62 -5.87 -0.90 -4.00
C ALA A 62 -5.87 -1.18 -5.51
N ARG A 63 -6.96 -1.74 -6.06
CA ARG A 63 -7.13 -2.00 -7.49
C ARG A 63 -7.64 -0.77 -8.26
N GLU A 64 -8.27 0.18 -7.58
CA GLU A 64 -8.79 1.40 -8.20
C GLU A 64 -7.64 2.28 -8.74
N GLY A 65 -7.77 2.76 -9.98
CA GLY A 65 -6.74 3.57 -10.64
C GLY A 65 -5.58 2.77 -11.26
N LEU A 66 -5.55 1.44 -11.11
CA LEU A 66 -4.77 0.56 -11.97
C LEU A 66 -5.54 0.37 -13.29
N GLY A 67 -5.57 1.42 -14.10
CA GLY A 67 -6.23 1.43 -15.41
C GLY A 67 -5.66 0.34 -16.33
N ASP A 68 -6.55 -0.25 -17.13
CA ASP A 68 -6.31 -1.34 -18.06
C ASP A 68 -4.91 -1.28 -18.68
N GLY A 69 -4.07 -2.26 -18.33
CA GLY A 69 -2.70 -2.39 -18.81
C GLY A 69 -2.63 -2.65 -20.31
N SER A 70 -2.86 -1.62 -21.12
CA SER A 70 -2.27 -1.53 -22.45
C SER A 70 -0.79 -1.22 -22.29
N ALA A 71 -0.01 -2.30 -22.22
CA ALA A 71 1.38 -2.43 -22.65
C ALA A 71 2.28 -1.20 -22.54
N SER A 72 3.14 -1.19 -21.51
CA SER A 72 4.54 -0.84 -21.74
C SER A 72 5.42 -1.50 -20.67
N ALA A 73 5.92 -2.68 -21.01
CA ALA A 73 7.10 -3.24 -20.39
C ALA A 73 8.32 -2.63 -21.09
N ALA A 74 8.97 -1.62 -20.47
CA ALA A 74 10.33 -1.23 -20.79
C ALA A 74 10.92 -0.35 -19.68
N GLY A 75 11.71 -0.99 -18.80
CA GLY A 75 12.88 -0.42 -18.14
C GLY A 75 12.78 1.02 -17.64
N ARG A 76 12.36 1.18 -16.39
CA ARG A 76 12.96 2.12 -15.43
C ARG A 76 12.50 1.69 -14.05
N SER A 77 13.46 1.23 -13.26
CA SER A 77 13.33 0.99 -11.83
C SER A 77 12.65 2.19 -11.19
N ASP A 78 11.49 1.93 -10.58
CA ASP A 78 10.94 2.56 -9.37
C ASP A 78 9.40 2.72 -9.41
N PRO A 79 8.62 1.64 -9.17
CA PRO A 79 7.22 1.78 -8.75
C PRO A 79 7.04 2.09 -7.26
N ALA A 80 8.13 2.23 -6.48
CA ALA A 80 8.09 2.40 -5.02
C ALA A 80 8.70 3.72 -4.52
N GLY A 81 8.59 4.80 -5.31
CA GLY A 81 8.98 6.13 -4.83
C GLY A 81 7.98 6.70 -3.80
N PRO A 82 8.40 7.61 -2.91
CA PRO A 82 7.55 8.27 -1.90
C PRO A 82 6.32 8.99 -2.46
N ASN A 83 6.26 9.17 -3.79
CA ASN A 83 5.14 9.75 -4.51
C ASN A 83 3.99 8.75 -4.74
N ALA A 84 4.24 7.44 -4.75
CA ALA A 84 3.21 6.42 -4.99
C ALA A 84 2.21 6.34 -3.83
N ILE A 85 2.70 6.31 -2.58
CA ILE A 85 1.85 6.31 -1.38
C ILE A 85 1.10 7.64 -1.26
N ARG A 86 1.75 8.78 -1.55
CA ARG A 86 1.11 10.10 -1.61
C ARG A 86 0.03 10.17 -2.70
N ALA A 87 0.27 9.57 -3.87
CA ALA A 87 -0.69 9.52 -4.95
C ALA A 87 -1.90 8.63 -4.60
N VAL A 88 -1.67 7.49 -3.95
CA VAL A 88 -2.72 6.62 -3.41
C VAL A 88 -3.53 7.37 -2.36
N MET A 89 -2.90 7.98 -1.36
CA MET A 89 -3.56 8.80 -0.34
C MET A 89 -4.34 9.98 -0.93
N CYS A 90 -3.79 10.70 -1.90
CA CYS A 90 -4.45 11.85 -2.54
C CYS A 90 -5.66 11.42 -3.41
N ARG A 91 -5.61 10.24 -4.03
CA ARG A 91 -6.70 9.73 -4.87
C ARG A 91 -7.83 9.15 -4.02
N VAL A 92 -7.50 8.36 -3.00
CA VAL A 92 -8.46 7.78 -2.04
C VAL A 92 -9.25 8.86 -1.27
N THR A 93 -8.63 10.00 -0.98
CA THR A 93 -9.31 11.13 -0.33
C THR A 93 -10.15 11.98 -1.28
N LYS A 94 -9.80 12.07 -2.57
CA LYS A 94 -10.54 12.87 -3.57
C LYS A 94 -11.83 12.23 -4.08
N GLU A 95 -11.93 10.90 -4.12
CA GLU A 95 -13.14 10.19 -4.62
C GLU A 95 -14.33 10.21 -3.64
N ARG A 96 -14.23 10.93 -2.51
CA ARG A 96 -15.30 11.07 -1.51
C ARG A 96 -15.98 12.44 -1.46
N THR A 97 -15.72 13.34 -2.41
CA THR A 97 -16.45 14.62 -2.55
C THR A 97 -17.46 14.57 -3.69
#